data_AF-A0A2U2BSN0-F1
#
_entry.id   AF-A0A2U2BSN0-F1
#
_cell.length_a   1.000
_cell.length_b   1.000
_cell.length_c   1.000
_cell.angle_alpha   90.00
_cell.angle_beta   90.00
_cell.angle_gamma   90.00
#
_symmetry.space_group_name_H-M   'P 1'
#
loop_
_entity.id
_entity.type
_entity.pdbx_description
1 polymer ?
#
loop_
_entity_poly.entity_id
_entity_poly.type
_entity_poly.pdbx_seq_one_letter_code
_entity_poly.pdbx_strand_id
1 'polypeptide(L)'
;MTWMLPLLLLAGAGGLPDGAVLEGHERRGAVIERLHGAPAESWAACSATCALEARCRAWTWRPARPDRGGRCELLSSARTPAPHPVAVTGLSEDVAARIEAAGERPPNRIEQRALIVLDGHPASGDLAIATELGGELAGAAPQ
;
A
#
# COMPACT_ATOMS: atom_id res chain seq x y z
N MET A 1 26.27 25.50 -33.68
CA MET A 1 24.90 25.29 -33.14
C MET A 1 24.81 23.84 -32.68
N THR A 2 25.27 23.56 -31.47
CA THR A 2 25.19 22.22 -30.88
C THR A 2 24.10 22.27 -29.83
N TRP A 3 22.92 21.75 -30.16
CA TRP A 3 21.82 21.60 -29.22
C TRP A 3 22.19 20.51 -28.22
N MET A 4 22.45 20.90 -26.97
CA MET A 4 22.40 19.99 -25.82
C MET A 4 20.92 19.69 -25.53
N LEU A 5 20.44 18.54 -25.99
CA LEU A 5 19.23 17.96 -25.42
C LEU A 5 19.55 17.47 -24.00
N PRO A 6 18.83 17.93 -22.96
CA PRO A 6 18.97 17.35 -21.64
C PRO A 6 18.36 15.95 -21.70
N LEU A 7 19.15 14.95 -21.31
CA LEU A 7 18.63 13.63 -20.98
C LEU A 7 17.64 13.81 -19.81
N LEU A 8 16.35 13.76 -20.10
CA LEU A 8 15.34 13.55 -19.06
C LEU A 8 15.62 12.18 -18.43
N LEU A 9 16.11 12.21 -17.20
CA LEU A 9 16.18 11.05 -16.31
C LEU A 9 14.74 10.62 -15.98
N LEU A 10 14.20 9.68 -16.75
CA LEU A 10 13.04 8.88 -16.35
C LEU A 10 13.50 7.85 -15.32
N ALA A 11 13.78 8.30 -14.10
CA ALA A 11 13.99 7.41 -12.96
C ALA A 11 12.63 7.08 -12.31
N GLY A 12 11.81 6.31 -13.03
CA GLY A 12 10.66 5.62 -12.44
C GLY A 12 11.13 4.29 -11.87
N ALA A 13 11.87 4.30 -10.77
CA ALA A 13 12.11 3.08 -10.00
C ALA A 13 10.81 2.79 -9.23
N GLY A 14 9.88 2.08 -9.88
CA GLY A 14 8.73 1.45 -9.24
C GLY A 14 9.23 0.38 -8.27
N GLY A 15 9.69 0.81 -7.10
CA GLY A 15 9.96 -0.09 -5.99
C GLY A 15 8.63 -0.61 -5.47
N LEU A 16 8.54 -1.92 -5.25
CA LEU A 16 7.43 -2.49 -4.49
C LEU A 16 7.41 -1.83 -3.10
N PRO A 17 6.26 -1.34 -2.62
CA PRO A 17 6.19 -0.70 -1.30
C PRO A 17 6.54 -1.70 -0.20
N ASP A 18 7.05 -1.17 0.91
CA ASP A 18 7.35 -1.97 2.11
C ASP A 18 6.10 -2.75 2.54
N GLY A 19 6.23 -4.08 2.71
CA GLY A 19 5.10 -4.96 3.03
C GLY A 19 4.43 -5.65 1.82
N ALA A 20 4.78 -5.26 0.58
CA ALA A 20 4.32 -5.96 -0.62
C ALA A 20 4.99 -7.34 -0.80
N VAL A 21 6.08 -7.63 -0.09
CA VAL A 21 6.83 -8.89 -0.12
C VAL A 21 6.83 -9.52 1.27
N LEU A 22 6.51 -10.81 1.35
CA LEU A 22 6.41 -11.58 2.59
C LEU A 22 7.27 -12.83 2.49
N GLU A 23 8.24 -12.95 3.39
CA GLU A 23 9.00 -14.18 3.61
C GLU A 23 8.23 -15.16 4.50
N GLY A 24 8.52 -16.45 4.36
CA GLY A 24 7.87 -17.50 5.15
C GLY A 24 6.38 -17.68 4.83
N HIS A 25 5.90 -17.13 3.72
CA HIS A 25 4.50 -17.15 3.30
C HIS A 25 4.37 -17.47 1.81
N GLU A 26 3.22 -17.99 1.42
CA GLU A 26 2.87 -18.20 0.02
C GLU A 26 1.43 -17.76 -0.28
N ARG A 27 1.20 -17.33 -1.51
CA ARG A 27 -0.15 -17.22 -2.09
C ARG A 27 -0.38 -18.40 -3.03
N ARG A 28 -1.53 -19.07 -2.87
CA ARG A 28 -1.89 -20.28 -3.64
C ARG A 28 -3.09 -20.04 -4.54
N GLY A 29 -3.30 -20.93 -5.52
CA GLY A 29 -4.44 -20.89 -6.44
C GLY A 29 -4.16 -20.03 -7.67
N ALA A 30 -5.20 -19.67 -8.45
CA ALA A 30 -5.20 -18.71 -9.57
C ALA A 30 -3.88 -18.58 -10.37
N VAL A 31 -3.22 -19.69 -10.67
CA VAL A 31 -1.91 -19.69 -11.31
C VAL A 31 -2.10 -19.37 -12.78
N ILE A 32 -1.44 -18.31 -13.24
CA ILE A 32 -1.31 -17.98 -14.66
C ILE A 32 -0.27 -18.92 -15.26
N GLU A 33 0.91 -18.96 -14.64
CA GLU A 33 2.05 -19.70 -15.14
C GLU A 33 2.97 -20.14 -14.00
N ARG A 34 3.67 -21.26 -14.22
CA ARG A 34 4.75 -21.75 -13.36
C ARG A 34 6.05 -21.72 -14.15
N LEU A 35 6.97 -20.91 -13.68
CA LEU A 35 8.24 -20.62 -14.33
C LEU A 35 9.40 -21.28 -13.58
N HIS A 36 10.41 -21.67 -14.36
CA HIS A 36 11.68 -22.25 -13.94
C HIS A 36 12.82 -21.52 -14.64
N GLY A 37 14.07 -21.81 -14.29
CA GLY A 37 15.24 -21.10 -14.83
C GLY A 37 15.32 -19.67 -14.29
N ALA A 38 15.66 -18.70 -15.12
CA ALA A 38 15.94 -17.32 -14.71
C ALA A 38 14.84 -16.68 -13.82
N PRO A 39 13.52 -16.76 -14.14
CA PRO A 39 12.47 -16.23 -13.26
C PRO A 39 12.41 -16.88 -11.87
N ALA A 40 13.00 -18.06 -11.70
CA ALA A 40 12.98 -18.85 -10.48
C ALA A 40 14.30 -18.83 -9.70
N GLU A 41 15.33 -18.12 -10.17
CA GLU A 41 16.64 -18.01 -9.50
C GLU A 41 16.55 -17.22 -8.19
N SER A 42 15.68 -16.23 -8.12
CA SER A 42 15.45 -15.42 -6.93
C SER A 42 14.00 -14.93 -6.87
N TRP A 43 13.56 -14.54 -5.67
CA TRP A 43 12.26 -13.89 -5.52
C TRP A 43 12.19 -12.57 -6.30
N ALA A 44 13.31 -11.85 -6.43
CA ALA A 44 13.39 -10.60 -7.19
C ALA A 44 13.23 -10.83 -8.70
N ALA A 45 13.77 -11.92 -9.26
CA ALA A 45 13.53 -12.29 -10.64
C ALA A 45 12.05 -12.67 -10.87
N CYS A 46 11.44 -13.36 -9.90
CA CYS A 46 10.03 -13.73 -9.96
C CYS A 46 9.11 -12.49 -9.91
N SER A 47 9.42 -11.51 -9.05
CA SER A 47 8.67 -10.26 -8.95
C SER A 47 8.81 -9.40 -10.22
N ALA A 48 10.03 -9.30 -10.77
CA ALA A 48 10.26 -8.62 -12.05
C ALA A 48 9.48 -9.27 -13.20
N THR A 49 9.40 -10.60 -13.22
CA THR A 49 8.61 -11.30 -14.24
C THR A 49 7.12 -11.04 -14.07
N CYS A 50 6.61 -10.95 -12.84
CA CYS A 50 5.24 -10.54 -12.58
C CYS A 50 4.95 -9.12 -13.07
N ALA A 51 5.91 -8.19 -12.95
CA ALA A 51 5.74 -6.82 -13.44
C ALA A 51 5.61 -6.74 -14.98
N LEU A 52 6.14 -7.72 -15.71
CA LEU A 52 6.05 -7.80 -17.17
C LEU A 52 4.77 -8.50 -17.66
N GLU A 53 4.08 -9.26 -16.80
CA GLU A 53 2.84 -9.97 -17.14
C GLU A 53 1.62 -9.17 -16.68
N ALA A 54 0.90 -8.57 -17.63
CA ALA A 54 -0.24 -7.69 -17.36
C ALA A 54 -1.38 -8.33 -16.54
N ARG A 55 -1.52 -9.66 -16.59
CA ARG A 55 -2.52 -10.40 -15.81
C ARG A 55 -2.05 -10.71 -14.39
N CYS A 56 -0.75 -10.56 -14.10
CA CYS A 56 -0.17 -10.89 -12.81
C CYS A 56 -0.62 -9.90 -11.73
N ARG A 57 -1.18 -10.44 -10.65
CA ARG A 57 -1.65 -9.69 -9.47
C ARG A 57 -0.85 -10.01 -8.22
N ALA A 58 -0.23 -11.19 -8.20
CA ALA A 58 0.67 -11.63 -7.16
C ALA A 58 1.62 -12.69 -7.70
N TRP A 59 2.66 -12.98 -6.94
CA TRP A 59 3.64 -14.00 -7.28
C TRP A 59 4.05 -14.78 -6.03
N THR A 60 4.51 -16.01 -6.24
CA THR A 60 5.14 -16.83 -5.19
C THR A 60 6.40 -17.47 -5.74
N TRP A 61 7.52 -17.20 -5.09
CA TRP A 61 8.80 -17.84 -5.35
C TRP A 61 9.11 -18.88 -4.28
N ARG A 62 9.72 -19.99 -4.71
CA ARG A 62 10.31 -20.99 -3.83
C ARG A 62 11.74 -21.28 -4.28
N PRO A 63 12.70 -21.33 -3.35
CA PRO A 63 14.08 -21.65 -3.66
C PRO A 63 14.21 -23.06 -4.19
N ALA A 64 15.32 -23.30 -4.90
CA ALA A 64 15.73 -24.64 -5.28
C ALA A 64 16.01 -25.50 -4.02
N ARG A 65 15.78 -26.80 -4.16
CA ARG A 65 16.13 -27.85 -3.23
C ARG A 65 16.97 -28.91 -3.96
N PRO A 66 17.72 -29.76 -3.25
CA PRO A 66 18.56 -30.79 -3.89
C PRO A 66 17.81 -31.68 -4.89
N ASP A 67 16.53 -31.94 -4.65
CA ASP A 67 15.65 -32.79 -5.46
C ASP A 67 14.77 -32.01 -6.46
N ARG A 68 14.78 -30.68 -6.43
CA ARG A 68 13.85 -29.85 -7.20
C ARG A 68 14.41 -28.46 -7.48
N GLY A 69 14.42 -28.05 -8.74
CA GLY A 69 14.76 -26.68 -9.12
C GLY A 69 13.86 -25.62 -8.46
N GLY A 70 14.35 -24.38 -8.45
CA GLY A 70 13.56 -23.22 -8.02
C GLY A 70 12.27 -23.10 -8.81
N ARG A 71 11.27 -22.46 -8.22
CA ARG A 71 9.97 -22.24 -8.88
C ARG A 71 9.46 -20.84 -8.63
N CYS A 72 8.99 -20.19 -9.70
CA CYS A 72 8.19 -18.97 -9.65
C CYS A 72 6.76 -19.29 -10.11
N GLU A 73 5.75 -18.83 -9.37
CA GLU A 73 4.34 -18.98 -9.72
C GLU A 73 3.74 -17.58 -9.88
N LEU A 74 3.28 -17.25 -11.09
CA LEU A 74 2.55 -16.00 -11.36
C LEU A 74 1.06 -16.23 -11.11
N LEU A 75 0.41 -15.31 -10.42
CA LEU A 75 -0.96 -15.47 -9.93
C LEU A 75 -1.85 -14.36 -10.46
N SER A 76 -3.03 -14.71 -11.01
CA SER A 76 -4.01 -13.74 -11.50
C SER A 76 -4.88 -13.13 -10.39
N SER A 77 -4.65 -13.50 -9.13
CA SER A 77 -5.34 -12.93 -7.98
C SER A 77 -4.43 -12.86 -6.76
N ALA A 78 -4.48 -11.75 -6.03
CA ALA A 78 -3.79 -11.55 -4.77
C ALA A 78 -4.59 -12.07 -3.58
N ARG A 79 -4.65 -13.40 -3.41
CA ARG A 79 -5.34 -14.02 -2.25
C ARG A 79 -4.58 -13.77 -0.95
N THR A 80 -5.25 -13.98 0.18
CA THR A 80 -4.62 -13.95 1.51
C THR A 80 -3.44 -14.94 1.55
N PRO A 81 -2.24 -14.48 1.97
CA PRO A 81 -1.09 -15.35 2.13
C PRO A 81 -1.30 -16.34 3.27
N ALA A 82 -0.75 -17.55 3.10
CA ALA A 82 -0.70 -18.58 4.11
C ALA A 82 0.75 -18.87 4.51
N PRO A 83 1.03 -19.28 5.76
CA PRO A 83 2.38 -19.65 6.17
C PRO A 83 2.97 -20.76 5.29
N HIS A 84 4.21 -20.56 4.86
CA HIS A 84 5.02 -21.57 4.19
C HIS A 84 6.52 -21.25 4.37
N PRO A 85 7.27 -22.06 5.14
CA PRO A 85 8.54 -21.66 5.75
C PRO A 85 9.67 -21.30 4.79
N VAL A 86 9.59 -21.71 3.51
CA VAL A 86 10.62 -21.41 2.52
C VAL A 86 10.12 -20.60 1.34
N ALA A 87 8.87 -20.17 1.33
CA ALA A 87 8.33 -19.38 0.22
C ALA A 87 8.53 -17.90 0.51
N VAL A 88 8.70 -17.15 -0.57
CA VAL A 88 8.56 -15.69 -0.57
C VAL A 88 7.43 -15.38 -1.54
N THR A 89 6.49 -14.55 -1.13
CA THR A 89 5.36 -14.13 -1.96
C THR A 89 5.28 -12.63 -1.99
N GLY A 90 4.78 -12.07 -3.09
CA GLY A 90 4.48 -10.66 -3.14
C GLY A 90 3.32 -10.31 -4.05
N LEU A 91 2.97 -9.04 -4.03
CA LEU A 91 1.95 -8.42 -4.87
C LEU A 91 2.59 -7.88 -6.16
N SER A 92 1.78 -7.67 -7.20
CA SER A 92 2.13 -6.77 -8.31
C SER A 92 2.12 -5.31 -7.83
N GLU A 93 2.88 -4.44 -8.47
CA GLU A 93 2.92 -3.00 -8.16
C GLU A 93 1.52 -2.34 -8.15
N ASP A 94 0.69 -2.58 -9.18
CA ASP A 94 -0.68 -2.04 -9.24
C ASP A 94 -1.53 -2.44 -8.02
N VAL A 95 -1.48 -3.72 -7.64
CA VAL A 95 -2.23 -4.21 -6.47
C VAL A 95 -1.69 -3.62 -5.18
N ALA A 96 -0.37 -3.53 -5.02
CA ALA A 96 0.24 -2.94 -3.85
C ALA A 96 -0.13 -1.46 -3.71
N ALA A 97 0.01 -0.68 -4.78
CA ALA A 97 -0.36 0.73 -4.81
C ALA A 97 -1.84 0.96 -4.48
N ARG A 98 -2.73 0.10 -4.99
CA ARG A 98 -4.17 0.18 -4.68
C ARG A 98 -4.48 -0.13 -3.22
N ILE A 99 -3.73 -1.03 -2.58
CA ILE A 99 -3.91 -1.32 -1.16
C ILE A 99 -3.43 -0.14 -0.32
N GLU A 100 -2.25 0.41 -0.61
CA GLU A 100 -1.74 1.61 0.07
C GLU A 100 -2.72 2.79 -0.05
N ALA A 101 -3.18 3.07 -1.27
CA ALA A 101 -4.16 4.13 -1.51
C ALA A 101 -5.51 3.90 -0.79
N ALA A 102 -5.90 2.64 -0.56
CA ALA A 102 -7.11 2.31 0.18
C ALA A 102 -6.92 2.35 1.70
N GLY A 103 -5.68 2.16 2.18
CA GLY A 103 -5.31 2.26 3.59
C GLY A 103 -5.30 3.70 4.10
N GLU A 104 -4.99 4.65 3.23
CA GLU A 104 -5.05 6.08 3.53
C GLU A 104 -6.51 6.56 3.58
N ARG A 105 -7.02 6.79 4.79
CA ARG A 105 -8.33 7.43 5.00
C ARG A 105 -8.12 8.93 5.24
N PRO A 106 -8.80 9.82 4.50
CA PRO A 106 -8.76 11.25 4.80
C PRO A 106 -9.18 11.52 6.26
N PRO A 107 -8.48 12.42 6.97
CA PRO A 107 -8.80 12.71 8.36
C PRO A 107 -10.22 13.26 8.46
N ASN A 108 -10.97 12.82 9.45
CA ASN A 108 -12.29 13.37 9.77
C ASN A 108 -12.16 14.76 10.41
N ARG A 109 -13.28 15.46 10.63
CA ARG A 109 -13.26 16.84 11.19
C ARG A 109 -12.59 16.95 12.56
N ILE A 110 -12.67 15.92 13.40
CA ILE A 110 -12.04 15.90 14.74
C ILE A 110 -10.53 15.73 14.58
N GLU A 111 -10.11 14.78 13.76
CA GLU A 111 -8.69 14.53 13.44
C GLU A 111 -8.05 15.76 12.77
N GLN A 112 -8.75 16.40 11.82
CA GLN A 112 -8.30 17.64 11.18
C GLN A 112 -8.04 18.75 12.20
N ARG A 113 -8.94 18.92 13.18
CA ARG A 113 -8.74 19.90 14.26
C ARG A 113 -7.54 19.57 15.14
N ALA A 114 -7.35 18.29 15.46
CA ALA A 114 -6.20 17.85 16.25
C ALA A 114 -4.88 18.10 15.48
N LEU A 115 -4.84 17.81 14.17
CA LEU A 115 -3.68 18.06 13.32
C LEU A 115 -3.31 19.55 13.28
N ILE A 116 -4.29 20.44 13.09
CA ILE A 116 -4.06 21.91 13.09
C ILE A 116 -3.38 22.37 14.40
N VAL A 117 -3.82 21.84 15.54
CA VAL A 117 -3.24 22.16 16.86
C VAL A 117 -1.81 21.61 16.99
N LEU A 118 -1.55 20.39 16.50
CA LEU A 118 -0.22 19.77 16.54
C LEU A 118 0.79 20.45 15.62
N ASP A 119 0.35 20.91 14.44
CA ASP A 119 1.18 21.61 13.45
C ASP A 119 1.55 23.04 13.87
N GLY A 120 1.24 23.43 15.11
CA GLY A 120 1.62 24.73 15.67
C GLY A 120 1.00 25.92 14.95
N HIS A 121 0.03 25.70 14.07
CA HIS A 121 -0.79 26.77 13.53
C HIS A 121 -1.75 27.16 14.67
N PRO A 122 -1.59 28.35 15.27
CA PRO A 122 -2.59 28.81 16.23
C PRO A 122 -3.93 28.74 15.51
N ALA A 123 -4.91 28.10 16.14
CA ALA A 123 -6.29 28.13 15.68
C ALA A 123 -6.62 29.62 15.48
N SER A 124 -6.58 30.05 14.21
CA SER A 124 -6.75 31.44 13.82
C SER A 124 -8.20 31.80 14.09
N GLY A 125 -8.44 32.33 15.28
CA GLY A 125 -9.72 32.81 15.75
C GLY A 125 -10.36 31.87 16.75
N ASP A 126 -10.33 32.29 18.02
CA ASP A 126 -11.56 32.78 18.65
C ASP A 126 -12.83 32.53 17.81
N LEU A 127 -13.36 31.30 17.86
CA LEU A 127 -14.79 31.12 17.70
C LEU A 127 -15.37 31.14 19.10
N ALA A 128 -15.66 32.36 19.55
CA ALA A 128 -16.66 32.72 20.54
C ALA A 128 -17.26 31.53 21.31
N ILE A 129 -16.62 31.18 22.42
CA ILE A 129 -17.36 30.68 23.59
C ILE A 129 -17.93 31.92 24.26
N ALA A 130 -19.05 32.43 23.75
CA ALA A 130 -19.87 33.35 24.51
C ALA A 130 -21.32 33.27 24.01
N THR A 131 -22.20 32.90 24.93
CA THR A 131 -23.66 32.99 24.85
C THR A 131 -24.35 31.85 24.12
N GLU A 132 -24.67 30.78 24.86
CA GLU A 132 -26.03 30.18 24.95
C GLU A 132 -26.10 29.27 26.20
N LEU A 133 -25.85 29.86 27.37
CA LEU A 133 -26.25 29.33 28.68
C LEU A 133 -26.84 30.51 29.47
N GLY A 134 -28.10 30.85 29.18
CA GLY A 134 -28.78 31.99 29.78
C GLY A 134 -30.19 32.15 29.26
N GLY A 135 -31.03 31.14 29.47
CA GLY A 135 -32.42 31.14 28.99
C GLY A 135 -33.32 30.26 29.83
N GLU A 136 -33.19 30.29 31.16
CA GLU A 136 -34.15 29.66 32.06
C GLU A 136 -34.44 30.59 33.25
N LEU A 137 -35.73 30.97 33.36
CA LEU A 137 -36.44 31.46 34.57
C LEU A 137 -36.23 32.93 35.01
N ALA A 138 -37.02 33.84 34.44
CA ALA A 138 -37.59 34.96 35.20
C ALA A 138 -38.99 35.29 34.67
N GLY A 139 -40.01 34.74 35.34
CA GLY A 139 -41.42 34.99 35.02
C GLY A 139 -42.30 34.55 36.18
N ALA A 140 -42.24 35.26 37.30
CA ALA A 140 -43.19 35.10 38.39
C ALA A 140 -43.69 36.47 38.89
N ALA A 141 -45.01 36.50 39.11
CA ALA A 141 -45.82 37.42 39.91
C ALA A 141 -46.59 38.55 39.16
N PRO A 142 -47.65 39.10 39.76
CA PRO A 142 -48.93 38.45 40.05
C PRO A 142 -50.12 39.31 39.56
N GLN A 143 -51.33 38.74 39.44
CA GLN A 143 -52.63 39.35 39.81
C GLN A 143 -53.66 38.24 40.02
#